data_AF-A0A317YL10-F1
#
_entry.id   AF-A0A317YL10-F1
#
_cell.length_a   1.000
_cell.length_b   1.000
_cell.length_c   1.000
_cell.angle_alpha   90.00
_cell.angle_beta   90.00
_cell.angle_gamma   90.00
#
_symmetry.space_group_name_H-M   'P 1'
#
loop_
_entity.id
_entity.type
_entity.pdbx_description
1 polymer ?
#
loop_
_entity_poly.entity_id
_entity_poly.type
_entity_poly.pdbx_seq_one_letter_code
_entity_poly.pdbx_strand_id
1 'polypeptide(L)'
;LAPLKEMFAKYVPADEVACIVIETIQGDGGLLEPVPGYFEALENICRENGILIAVDDIQQGFGRTGTWSSVSHFNSTPDLITFGKSLAGGMPMS
;
A
#
# COMPACT_ATOMS: atom_id res chain seq x y z
N LEU A 1 4.44 -8.56 10.01
CA LEU A 1 3.97 -7.34 10.72
C LEU A 1 4.39 -7.25 12.20
N ALA A 2 5.18 -8.19 12.74
CA ALA A 2 5.69 -8.06 14.11
C ALA A 2 6.51 -6.77 14.36
N PRO A 3 7.38 -6.30 13.44
CA PRO A 3 8.09 -5.04 13.62
C PRO A 3 7.14 -3.83 13.74
N LEU A 4 6.08 -3.77 12.94
CA LEU A 4 5.08 -2.70 13.01
C LEU A 4 4.40 -2.65 14.39
N LYS A 5 3.99 -3.82 14.92
CA LYS A 5 3.40 -3.91 16.26
C LYS A 5 4.38 -3.49 17.36
N GLU A 6 5.66 -3.81 17.19
CA GLU A 6 6.71 -3.38 18.12
C GLU A 6 6.93 -1.86 18.07
N MET A 7 6.87 -1.24 16.88
CA MET A 7 6.91 0.22 16.73
C MET A 7 5.75 0.88 17.47
N PHE A 8 4.53 0.36 17.28
CA PHE A 8 3.32 0.84 17.96
C PHE A 8 3.42 0.76 19.47
N ALA A 9 4.03 -0.30 20.00
CA ALA A 9 4.18 -0.47 21.44
C ALA A 9 5.29 0.40 22.06
N LYS A 10 6.22 0.94 21.27
CA LYS A 10 7.44 1.57 21.80
C LYS A 10 7.56 3.06 21.53
N TYR A 11 7.37 3.50 20.28
CA TYR A 11 7.75 4.86 19.88
C TYR A 11 6.92 5.48 18.76
N VAL A 12 5.95 4.77 18.17
CA VAL A 12 4.98 5.33 17.23
C VAL A 12 3.57 4.86 17.62
N PRO A 13 2.96 5.39 18.70
CA PRO A 13 1.64 4.95 19.16
C PRO A 13 0.62 4.93 18.03
N ALA A 14 -0.15 3.84 17.91
CA ALA A 14 -1.03 3.63 16.76
C ALA A 14 -2.12 4.70 16.63
N ASP A 15 -2.58 5.25 17.76
CA ASP A 15 -3.56 6.34 17.86
C ASP A 15 -3.02 7.71 17.42
N GLU A 16 -1.70 7.84 17.25
CA GLU A 16 -1.05 9.01 16.67
C GLU A 16 -0.72 8.82 15.17
N VAL A 17 -1.00 7.65 14.59
CA VAL A 17 -0.73 7.35 13.18
C VAL A 17 -1.96 7.63 12.33
N ALA A 18 -1.89 8.63 11.45
CA ALA A 18 -3.00 8.94 10.56
C ALA A 18 -3.15 7.92 9.40
N CYS A 19 -2.03 7.48 8.82
CA CYS A 19 -2.03 6.68 7.59
C CYS A 19 -0.76 5.84 7.44
N ILE A 20 -0.90 4.65 6.86
CA ILE A 20 0.20 3.84 6.33
C ILE A 20 0.17 3.93 4.80
N VAL A 21 1.30 4.35 4.22
CA VAL A 21 1.53 4.40 2.77
C VAL A 21 2.37 3.20 2.36
N ILE A 22 1.94 2.47 1.32
CA ILE A 22 2.59 1.23 0.90
C ILE A 22 2.46 0.96 -0.60
N GLU A 23 3.51 0.42 -1.21
CA GLU A 23 3.45 -0.14 -2.57
C GLU A 23 2.97 -1.61 -2.52
N THR A 24 2.11 -2.02 -3.45
CA THR A 24 1.69 -3.43 -3.59
C THR A 24 2.85 -4.37 -3.92
N ILE A 25 3.74 -3.90 -4.80
CA ILE A 25 5.01 -4.52 -5.17
C ILE A 25 6.01 -3.38 -5.21
N GLN A 26 7.02 -3.42 -4.34
CA GLN A 26 7.99 -2.32 -4.27
C GLN A 26 8.80 -2.28 -5.56
N GLY A 27 8.64 -1.23 -6.36
CA GLY A 27 9.29 -1.22 -7.66
C GLY A 27 10.76 -0.86 -7.56
N ASP A 28 11.08 0.37 -7.15
CA ASP A 28 12.47 0.83 -6.99
C ASP A 28 13.20 0.13 -5.82
N GLY A 29 12.45 -0.50 -4.91
CA GLY A 29 12.98 -1.39 -3.87
C GLY A 29 13.52 -2.74 -4.40
N GLY A 30 13.31 -3.07 -5.67
CA GLY A 30 13.82 -4.28 -6.32
C GLY A 30 12.75 -5.27 -6.75
N LEU A 31 11.58 -4.79 -7.17
CA LEU A 31 10.41 -5.62 -7.54
C LEU A 31 10.05 -6.63 -6.44
N LEU A 32 9.94 -6.12 -5.20
CA LEU A 32 9.68 -6.96 -4.03
C LEU A 32 8.18 -7.22 -3.89
N GLU A 33 7.81 -8.47 -4.13
CA GLU A 33 6.44 -8.94 -3.90
C GLU A 33 6.22 -9.28 -2.42
N PRO A 34 5.04 -8.99 -1.87
CA PRO A 34 4.70 -9.33 -0.51
C PRO A 34 4.43 -10.82 -0.39
N VAL A 35 4.61 -11.35 0.82
CA VAL A 35 4.13 -12.71 1.14
C VAL A 35 2.59 -12.76 1.11
N PRO A 36 1.98 -13.90 0.73
CA PRO A 36 0.53 -14.05 0.73
C PRO A 36 -0.12 -13.69 2.08
N GLY A 37 -1.25 -12.99 2.04
CA GLY A 37 -2.00 -12.56 3.23
C GLY A 37 -1.44 -11.32 3.94
N TYR A 38 -0.32 -10.75 3.47
CA TYR A 38 0.28 -9.56 4.08
C TYR A 38 -0.69 -8.36 4.13
N PHE A 39 -1.36 -8.05 3.02
CA PHE A 39 -2.27 -6.90 2.94
C PHE A 39 -3.52 -7.06 3.80
N GLU A 40 -4.11 -8.26 3.84
CA GLU A 40 -5.24 -8.56 4.72
C GLU A 40 -4.86 -8.38 6.21
N ALA A 41 -3.68 -8.87 6.59
CA ALA A 41 -3.18 -8.72 7.95
C ALA A 41 -2.87 -7.24 8.29
N LEU A 42 -2.41 -6.46 7.32
CA LEU A 42 -2.16 -5.02 7.50
C LEU A 42 -3.48 -4.24 7.63
N GLU A 43 -4.47 -4.54 6.79
CA GLU A 43 -5.79 -3.93 6.82
C GLU A 43 -6.51 -4.18 8.16
N ASN A 44 -6.41 -5.39 8.69
CA ASN A 44 -6.96 -5.71 10.00
C ASN A 44 -6.34 -4.84 11.11
N ILE A 45 -5.00 -4.71 11.13
CA ILE A 45 -4.31 -3.84 12.09
C ILE A 45 -4.75 -2.38 11.93
N CYS A 46 -4.86 -1.89 10.70
CA CYS A 46 -5.20 -0.50 10.44
C CYS A 46 -6.64 -0.19 10.86
N ARG A 47 -7.61 -1.06 10.54
CA ARG A 47 -9.01 -0.94 10.99
C ARG A 47 -9.14 -0.93 12.51
N GLU A 48 -8.43 -1.82 13.21
CA GLU A 48 -8.48 -1.91 14.66
C GLU A 48 -8.01 -0.61 15.35
N ASN A 49 -7.14 0.16 14.69
CA ASN A 49 -6.53 1.36 15.24
C ASN A 49 -7.05 2.66 14.59
N GLY A 50 -8.00 2.60 13.64
CA GLY A 50 -8.50 3.77 12.93
C GLY A 50 -7.48 4.43 12.00
N ILE A 51 -6.49 3.67 11.52
CA ILE A 51 -5.42 4.13 10.63
C ILE A 51 -5.86 3.96 9.18
N LEU A 52 -5.66 4.97 8.32
CA LEU A 52 -5.93 4.86 6.89
C LEU A 52 -4.86 4.05 6.17
N ILE A 53 -5.22 3.29 5.14
CA ILE A 53 -4.29 2.67 4.21
C ILE A 53 -4.31 3.42 2.87
N ALA A 54 -3.14 3.90 2.46
CA ALA A 54 -2.92 4.47 1.15
C ALA A 54 -1.99 3.56 0.33
N VAL A 55 -2.45 3.14 -0.84
CA VAL A 55 -1.60 2.39 -1.78
C VAL A 55 -0.93 3.36 -2.76
N ASP A 56 0.39 3.27 -2.86
CA ASP A 56 1.14 3.82 -3.97
C ASP A 56 1.06 2.84 -5.15
N ASP A 57 0.19 3.17 -6.11
CA ASP A 57 0.03 2.40 -7.35
C ASP A 57 0.62 3.14 -8.55
N ILE A 58 1.51 4.12 -8.31
CA ILE A 58 2.10 4.94 -9.36
C ILE A 58 2.89 4.06 -10.34
N GLN A 59 3.69 3.10 -9.85
CA GLN A 59 4.51 2.22 -10.69
C GLN A 59 3.76 0.97 -11.17
N GLN A 60 2.93 0.38 -10.31
CA GLN A 60 2.32 -0.92 -10.53
C GLN A 60 0.91 -0.84 -11.12
N GLY A 61 0.33 0.36 -11.21
CA GLY A 61 -0.96 0.60 -11.82
C GLY A 61 -0.92 0.60 -13.34
N PHE A 62 -2.06 0.91 -13.96
CA PHE A 62 -2.26 1.03 -15.41
C PHE A 62 -1.76 -0.18 -16.20
N GLY A 63 -2.08 -1.40 -15.75
CA GLY A 63 -1.78 -2.62 -16.49
C GLY A 63 -0.38 -3.19 -16.29
N ARG A 64 0.49 -2.54 -15.50
CA ARG A 64 1.88 -3.00 -15.29
C ARG A 64 1.95 -4.44 -14.79
N THR A 65 1.06 -4.82 -13.88
CA THR A 65 1.00 -6.15 -13.27
C THR A 65 -0.04 -7.07 -13.93
N GLY A 66 -0.59 -6.69 -15.10
CA GLY A 66 -1.63 -7.44 -15.80
C GLY A 66 -3.08 -7.10 -15.40
N THR A 67 -3.27 -6.22 -14.42
CA THR A 67 -4.57 -5.66 -14.01
C THR A 67 -4.55 -4.13 -14.05
N TRP A 68 -5.72 -3.49 -14.07
CA TRP A 68 -5.79 -2.03 -14.15
C TRP A 68 -5.14 -1.34 -12.94
N SER A 69 -5.38 -1.86 -11.74
CA SER A 69 -4.67 -1.51 -10.51
C SER A 69 -4.01 -2.76 -9.94
N SER A 70 -2.83 -2.62 -9.36
CA SER A 70 -2.14 -3.74 -8.71
C SER A 70 -2.86 -4.24 -7.46
N VAL A 71 -3.72 -3.41 -6.85
CA VAL A 71 -4.53 -3.79 -5.68
C VAL A 71 -5.44 -4.97 -6.00
N SER A 72 -5.88 -5.13 -7.26
CA SER A 72 -6.78 -6.23 -7.67
C SER A 72 -6.20 -7.64 -7.46
N HIS A 73 -4.88 -7.77 -7.29
CA HIS A 73 -4.25 -9.06 -6.96
C HIS A 73 -4.42 -9.45 -5.49
N PHE A 74 -4.82 -8.50 -4.64
CA PHE A 74 -4.92 -8.66 -3.21
C PHE A 74 -6.38 -8.51 -2.78
N ASN A 75 -6.82 -9.33 -1.83
CA ASN A 75 -8.14 -9.19 -1.22
C ASN A 75 -8.13 -8.04 -0.18
N SER A 76 -7.89 -6.82 -0.63
CA SER A 76 -7.78 -5.62 0.20
C SER A 76 -8.43 -4.43 -0.49
N THR A 77 -9.03 -3.54 0.31
CA THR A 77 -9.66 -2.31 -0.17
C THR A 77 -9.02 -1.12 0.55
N PRO A 78 -7.98 -0.48 -0.02
CA PRO A 78 -7.32 0.66 0.61
C PRO A 78 -8.25 1.88 0.62
N ASP A 79 -8.06 2.76 1.61
CA ASP A 79 -8.83 4.01 1.75
C ASP A 79 -8.44 5.04 0.69
N LEU A 80 -7.18 5.04 0.28
CA LEU A 80 -6.61 5.95 -0.72
C LEU A 80 -5.74 5.19 -1.72
N ILE A 81 -5.71 5.64 -2.96
CA ILE A 81 -4.79 5.14 -3.98
C ILE A 81 -4.21 6.33 -4.74
N THR A 82 -2.91 6.30 -4.99
CA THR A 82 -2.23 7.29 -5.84
C THR A 82 -1.89 6.71 -7.21
N PHE A 83 -1.98 7.55 -8.23
CA PHE A 83 -1.73 7.21 -9.62
C PHE A 83 -0.76 8.22 -10.25
N GLY A 84 -0.15 7.84 -11.37
CA GLY A 84 0.83 8.66 -12.08
C GLY A 84 1.52 7.87 -13.18
N LYS A 85 2.78 8.20 -13.49
CA LYS A 85 3.61 7.53 -14.52
C LYS A 85 2.84 7.27 -15.84
N SER A 86 2.35 6.05 -16.04
CA SER A 86 1.63 5.64 -17.26
C SER A 86 0.24 6.28 -17.41
N LEU A 87 -0.31 6.89 -16.34
CA LEU A 87 -1.63 7.51 -16.29
C LEU A 87 -1.95 8.38 -17.50
N ALA A 88 -1.00 9.21 -17.94
CA ALA A 88 -1.17 10.15 -19.06
C ALA A 88 -0.22 9.88 -20.24
N GLY A 89 0.24 8.64 -20.41
CA GLY A 89 1.05 8.26 -21.57
C GLY A 89 2.38 9.00 -21.69
N GLY A 90 2.99 9.40 -20.57
CA GLY A 90 4.26 10.14 -20.52
C GLY A 90 4.12 11.66 -20.33
N MET A 91 2.89 12.19 -20.33
CA MET A 91 2.64 13.58 -19.95
C MET A 91 2.61 13.74 -18.42
N PRO A 92 3.01 14.90 -17.86
CA PRO A 92 2.98 15.12 -16.41
C PRO A 92 1.55 15.12 -15.84
N MET A 93 1.22 14.10 -15.06
CA MET A 93 -0.06 13.96 -14.35
C MET A 93 0.09 12.99 -13.16
N SER A 94 -0.70 13.21 -12.11
CA SER A 94 -0.86 12.34 -10.94
C SER A 94 -2.31 12.36 -10.46
#